data_AF-A0A318A1F3-F1
#
_entry.id   AF-A0A318A1F3-F1
#
_cell.length_a   1.000
_cell.length_b   1.000
_cell.length_c   1.000
_cell.angle_alpha   90.00
_cell.angle_beta   90.00
_cell.angle_gamma   90.00
#
_symmetry.space_group_name_H-M   'P 1'
#
loop_
_entity.id
_entity.type
_entity.pdbx_description
1 polymer ?
#
loop_
_entity_poly.entity_id
_entity_poly.type
_entity_poly.pdbx_seq_one_letter_code
_entity_poly.pdbx_strand_id
1 'polypeptide(L)'
;MRSFTKTALGLTTAGLLVAGLAACSTDEGSTSTSSSSSSSSSSSAEATPTPVASIPTLTGVDTAVLLDADFAAALTSLGLTPGTVGTATLEEGSLHFPITGGNVDYYDPAEDYRPYVQGVIEHEGSGFSLTAGDTVVELTNFTIDPGTSELFGDVTANGESAATQVKLFDLYGGTLKPLQMDGDNAILTGTTVHISADAAALLNTTFNTDAIADQLLVGIATITVNTK
;
A
#
# COMPACT_ATOMS: atom_id res chain seq x y z
N MET A 1 -19.69 -52.40 -0.61
CA MET A 1 -20.26 -52.72 -1.94
C MET A 1 -21.24 -51.62 -2.31
N ARG A 2 -21.25 -51.21 -3.59
CA ARG A 2 -22.08 -50.19 -4.27
C ARG A 2 -21.56 -48.75 -4.12
N SER A 3 -21.40 -47.92 -5.16
CA SER A 3 -21.30 -48.08 -6.63
C SER A 3 -20.76 -46.75 -7.16
N PHE A 4 -19.93 -46.78 -8.20
CA PHE A 4 -19.37 -45.60 -8.87
C PHE A 4 -20.41 -44.91 -9.77
N THR A 5 -20.31 -43.58 -9.94
CA THR A 5 -20.73 -42.89 -11.18
C THR A 5 -19.84 -41.66 -11.40
N LYS A 6 -19.07 -41.69 -12.48
CA LYS A 6 -18.34 -40.55 -13.06
C LYS A 6 -19.32 -39.73 -13.91
N THR A 7 -19.20 -38.41 -13.86
CA THR A 7 -19.78 -37.53 -14.87
C THR A 7 -18.69 -36.59 -15.39
N ALA A 8 -18.37 -36.73 -16.67
CA ALA A 8 -17.54 -35.83 -17.46
C ALA A 8 -18.48 -34.92 -18.27
N LEU A 9 -18.19 -33.63 -18.33
CA LEU A 9 -18.71 -32.74 -19.38
C LEU A 9 -17.53 -32.02 -20.02
N GLY A 10 -17.36 -32.24 -21.31
CA GLY A 10 -16.46 -31.48 -22.17
C GLY A 10 -17.18 -30.28 -22.77
N LEU A 11 -16.41 -29.26 -23.14
CA LEU A 11 -16.85 -28.17 -24.01
C LEU A 11 -15.76 -27.91 -25.05
N THR A 12 -16.07 -28.24 -26.31
CA THR A 12 -15.28 -27.90 -27.50
C THR A 12 -16.10 -26.93 -28.33
N THR A 13 -15.56 -25.76 -28.70
CA THR A 13 -15.97 -25.07 -29.93
C THR A 13 -14.82 -24.22 -30.46
N ALA A 14 -14.46 -24.47 -31.72
CA ALA A 14 -13.45 -23.79 -32.51
C ALA A 14 -14.05 -22.57 -33.24
N GLY A 15 -13.23 -21.56 -33.52
CA GLY A 15 -13.58 -20.44 -34.40
C GLY A 15 -12.34 -19.92 -35.13
N LEU A 16 -12.18 -20.37 -36.37
CA LEU A 16 -11.13 -20.01 -37.33
C LEU A 16 -11.67 -18.87 -38.22
N LEU A 17 -10.95 -17.78 -38.42
CA LEU A 17 -11.22 -16.80 -39.49
C LEU A 17 -9.94 -16.46 -40.24
N VAL A 18 -9.98 -16.63 -41.56
CA VAL A 18 -8.88 -16.52 -42.53
C VAL A 18 -9.29 -15.54 -43.65
N ALA A 19 -8.31 -14.71 -44.04
CA ALA A 19 -8.01 -14.11 -45.37
C ALA A 19 -8.76 -12.88 -45.96
N GLY A 20 -7.92 -12.08 -46.63
CA GLY A 20 -8.18 -11.08 -47.69
C GLY A 20 -7.16 -9.93 -47.58
N LEU A 21 -5.98 -9.88 -48.20
CA LEU A 21 -5.52 -9.83 -49.60
C LEU A 21 -5.97 -8.60 -50.44
N ALA A 22 -4.95 -7.89 -50.92
CA ALA A 22 -4.85 -6.98 -52.08
C ALA A 22 -5.20 -5.48 -51.92
N ALA A 23 -4.19 -4.62 -52.03
CA ALA A 23 -4.02 -3.73 -53.20
C ALA A 23 -2.68 -2.97 -53.13
N CYS A 24 -1.73 -3.35 -54.00
CA CYS A 24 -0.65 -2.47 -54.44
C CYS A 24 -1.21 -1.55 -55.53
N SER A 25 -0.88 -0.25 -55.50
CA SER A 25 -0.91 0.60 -56.68
C SER A 25 0.23 1.60 -56.60
N THR A 26 1.28 1.34 -57.39
CA THR A 26 2.29 2.32 -57.80
C THR A 26 1.79 2.98 -59.07
N ASP A 27 1.83 4.31 -59.14
CA ASP A 27 2.10 5.04 -60.39
C ASP A 27 2.57 6.48 -60.13
N GLU A 28 3.45 6.96 -61.01
CA GLU A 28 4.27 8.17 -60.85
C GLU A 28 3.56 9.49 -61.19
N GLY A 29 4.01 10.58 -60.54
CA GLY A 29 4.12 11.91 -61.15
C GLY A 29 2.86 12.76 -61.33
N SER A 30 2.56 13.64 -60.36
CA SER A 30 2.36 15.10 -60.57
C SER A 30 1.93 15.79 -59.29
N THR A 31 2.64 16.87 -58.96
CA THR A 31 2.37 17.83 -57.87
C THR A 31 0.92 18.29 -57.84
N SER A 32 0.25 18.13 -56.70
CA SER A 32 -0.68 19.10 -56.09
C SER A 32 -1.18 18.61 -54.73
N THR A 33 -0.80 19.37 -53.70
CA THR A 33 -1.52 19.60 -52.43
C THR A 33 -2.71 18.69 -52.13
N SER A 34 -2.52 17.76 -51.22
CA SER A 34 -3.57 17.30 -50.32
C SER A 34 -2.99 17.21 -48.91
N SER A 35 -3.59 18.00 -48.04
CA SER A 35 -3.37 18.08 -46.61
C SER A 35 -3.45 16.69 -45.97
N SER A 36 -2.30 16.09 -45.70
CA SER A 36 -2.19 15.03 -44.71
C SER A 36 -2.32 15.69 -43.34
N SER A 37 -3.56 15.73 -42.84
CA SER A 37 -3.82 15.87 -41.41
C SER A 37 -3.22 14.64 -40.71
N SER A 38 -1.94 14.72 -40.40
CA SER A 38 -1.31 13.93 -39.37
C SER A 38 -1.99 14.31 -38.06
N SER A 39 -3.06 13.61 -37.70
CA SER A 39 -3.58 13.59 -36.34
C SER A 39 -2.56 12.85 -35.49
N SER A 40 -1.47 13.54 -35.19
CA SER A 40 -0.61 13.24 -34.07
C SER A 40 -1.49 13.42 -32.84
N SER A 41 -2.08 12.32 -32.37
CA SER A 41 -2.62 12.26 -31.01
C SER A 41 -1.44 12.49 -30.07
N SER A 42 -1.14 13.76 -29.82
CA SER A 42 -0.28 14.15 -28.71
C SER A 42 -1.05 13.74 -27.48
N SER A 43 -0.66 12.62 -26.86
CA SER A 43 -0.96 12.41 -25.46
C SER A 43 -0.37 13.61 -24.74
N SER A 44 -1.20 14.59 -24.40
CA SER A 44 -0.82 15.63 -23.46
C SER A 44 -0.44 14.90 -22.18
N ALA A 45 0.85 14.86 -21.88
CA ALA A 45 1.29 14.52 -20.54
C ALA A 45 0.63 15.54 -19.63
N GLU A 46 -0.30 15.10 -18.78
CA GLU A 46 -0.89 15.93 -17.75
C GLU A 46 0.28 16.45 -16.90
N ALA A 47 0.41 17.77 -16.80
CA ALA A 47 1.48 18.35 -16.02
C ALA A 47 1.24 17.96 -14.55
N THR A 48 2.24 17.35 -13.92
CA THR A 48 2.22 17.13 -12.47
C THR A 48 2.00 18.47 -11.78
N PRO A 49 0.96 18.63 -10.94
CA PRO A 49 0.68 19.90 -10.29
C PRO A 49 1.80 20.26 -9.31
N THR A 50 1.84 21.52 -8.91
CA THR A 50 2.76 21.96 -7.86
C THR A 50 2.22 21.53 -6.49
N PRO A 51 3.03 20.88 -5.63
CA PRO A 51 2.60 20.55 -4.28
C PRO A 51 2.29 21.82 -3.49
N VAL A 52 1.26 21.74 -2.64
CA VAL A 52 0.85 22.80 -1.72
C VAL A 52 1.85 22.95 -0.58
N ALA A 53 2.45 21.83 -0.16
CA ALA A 53 3.54 21.80 0.79
C ALA A 53 4.52 20.68 0.43
N SER A 54 5.82 20.95 0.66
CA SER A 54 6.90 19.99 0.45
C SER A 54 7.86 20.06 1.61
N ILE A 55 8.21 18.89 2.16
CA ILE A 55 9.23 18.73 3.19
C ILE A 55 10.29 17.79 2.62
N PRO A 56 11.45 18.31 2.17
CA PRO A 56 12.46 17.51 1.49
C PRO A 56 13.23 16.58 2.44
N THR A 57 13.18 16.85 3.75
CA THR A 57 13.80 16.01 4.77
C THR A 57 12.93 16.03 6.01
N LEU A 58 12.31 14.90 6.30
CA LEU A 58 11.51 14.72 7.49
C LEU A 58 12.44 14.64 8.71
N THR A 59 12.26 15.60 9.61
CA THR A 59 12.80 15.56 10.98
C THR A 59 11.60 15.52 11.93
N GLY A 60 10.80 14.46 11.77
CA GLY A 60 9.43 14.38 12.26
C GLY A 60 9.28 13.78 13.66
N VAL A 61 8.06 13.88 14.19
CA VAL A 61 7.73 13.51 15.57
C VAL A 61 7.39 12.02 15.63
N ASP A 62 6.26 11.60 15.05
CA ASP A 62 5.82 10.20 15.02
C ASP A 62 4.65 9.98 14.06
N THR A 63 4.45 8.72 13.69
CA THR A 63 3.21 8.20 13.12
C THR A 63 2.51 7.36 14.18
N ALA A 64 1.28 7.72 14.50
CA ALA A 64 0.43 7.05 15.47
C ALA A 64 -0.63 6.19 14.75
N VAL A 65 -0.79 4.92 15.09
CA VAL A 65 -1.83 4.03 14.55
C VAL A 65 -2.76 3.62 15.68
N LEU A 66 -3.95 4.20 15.69
CA LEU A 66 -5.00 3.79 16.63
C LEU A 66 -5.54 2.43 16.20
N LEU A 67 -5.33 1.42 17.05
CA LEU A 67 -5.75 0.05 16.75
C LEU A 67 -7.27 -0.05 16.66
N ASP A 68 -7.73 -0.76 15.64
CA ASP A 68 -9.14 -1.05 15.46
C ASP A 68 -9.62 -2.07 16.51
N ALA A 69 -10.85 -1.89 17.00
CA ALA A 69 -11.41 -2.74 18.04
C ALA A 69 -11.64 -4.18 17.53
N ASP A 70 -12.04 -4.35 16.27
CA ASP A 70 -12.24 -5.66 15.67
C ASP A 70 -10.90 -6.35 15.42
N PHE A 71 -9.84 -5.58 15.10
CA PHE A 71 -8.47 -6.11 15.04
C PHE A 71 -8.00 -6.63 16.40
N ALA A 72 -8.13 -5.83 17.46
CA ALA A 72 -7.74 -6.25 18.81
C ALA A 72 -8.55 -7.47 19.29
N ALA A 73 -9.84 -7.54 18.95
CA ALA A 73 -10.69 -8.68 19.23
C ALA A 73 -10.24 -9.94 18.44
N ALA A 74 -9.89 -9.78 17.16
CA ALA A 74 -9.36 -10.86 16.34
C ALA A 74 -8.06 -11.41 16.93
N LEU A 75 -7.10 -10.54 17.29
CA LEU A 75 -5.85 -10.95 17.95
C LEU A 75 -6.12 -11.73 19.23
N THR A 76 -7.01 -11.22 20.09
CA THR A 76 -7.40 -11.88 21.34
C THR A 76 -8.01 -13.26 21.09
N SER A 77 -8.89 -13.39 20.08
CA SER A 77 -9.52 -14.67 19.73
C SER A 77 -8.53 -15.71 19.24
N LEU A 78 -7.41 -15.26 18.67
CA LEU A 78 -6.31 -16.10 18.17
C LEU A 78 -5.22 -16.35 19.23
N GLY A 79 -5.34 -15.75 20.42
CA GLY A 79 -4.30 -15.82 21.45
C GLY A 79 -3.02 -15.08 21.06
N LEU A 80 -3.10 -14.15 20.10
CA LEU A 80 -2.00 -13.29 19.68
C LEU A 80 -1.94 -12.08 20.61
N THR A 81 -0.82 -11.91 21.29
CA THR A 81 -0.56 -10.77 22.16
C THR A 81 0.25 -9.73 21.37
N PRO A 82 -0.32 -8.53 21.12
CA PRO A 82 0.42 -7.45 20.48
C PRO A 82 1.48 -6.86 21.43
N GLY A 83 2.60 -6.44 20.87
CA GLY A 83 3.68 -5.76 21.57
C GLY A 83 4.39 -4.74 20.69
N THR A 84 5.34 -4.02 21.28
CA THR A 84 6.16 -3.02 20.59
C THR A 84 7.62 -3.48 20.53
N VAL A 85 8.33 -3.03 19.51
CA VAL A 85 9.75 -3.33 19.28
C VAL A 85 10.53 -2.03 19.12
N GLY A 86 11.73 -2.00 19.69
CA GLY A 86 12.67 -0.89 19.54
C GLY A 86 12.13 0.41 20.14
N THR A 87 12.04 1.46 19.33
CA THR A 87 11.60 2.81 19.75
C THR A 87 10.08 3.02 19.67
N ALA A 88 9.33 2.02 19.21
CA ALA A 88 7.87 2.12 19.17
C ALA A 88 7.26 2.10 20.58
N THR A 89 6.18 2.84 20.77
CA THR A 89 5.43 2.87 22.04
C THR A 89 3.95 2.56 21.82
N LEU A 90 3.27 2.09 22.87
CA LEU A 90 1.84 1.80 22.85
C LEU A 90 1.19 2.61 23.97
N GLU A 91 0.43 3.63 23.59
CA GLU A 91 -0.22 4.56 24.50
C GLU A 91 -1.69 4.70 24.13
N GLU A 92 -2.59 4.56 25.10
CA GLU A 92 -4.04 4.76 24.89
C GLU A 92 -4.66 3.92 23.75
N GLY A 93 -4.07 2.76 23.42
CA GLY A 93 -4.50 1.89 22.31
C GLY A 93 -3.97 2.29 20.94
N SER A 94 -3.06 3.28 20.89
CA SER A 94 -2.37 3.75 19.70
C SER A 94 -0.90 3.33 19.73
N LEU A 95 -0.43 2.78 18.61
CA LEU A 95 0.98 2.47 18.38
C LEU A 95 1.68 3.68 17.79
N HIS A 96 2.71 4.19 18.46
CA HIS A 96 3.48 5.35 18.03
C HIS A 96 4.84 4.91 17.51
N PHE A 97 5.15 5.30 16.27
CA PHE A 97 6.38 5.00 15.57
C PHE A 97 7.13 6.30 15.27
N PRO A 98 8.28 6.56 15.91
CA PRO A 98 9.07 7.74 15.62
C PRO A 98 9.45 7.82 14.14
N ILE A 99 9.39 9.02 13.55
CA ILE A 99 9.82 9.24 12.16
C ILE A 99 11.34 9.46 12.17
N THR A 100 12.07 8.63 11.43
CA THR A 100 13.53 8.68 11.37
C THR A 100 14.06 9.36 10.13
N GLY A 101 13.25 9.51 9.09
CA GLY A 101 13.69 10.08 7.82
C GLY A 101 12.61 10.09 6.74
N GLY A 102 13.07 10.34 5.51
CA GLY A 102 12.23 10.44 4.33
C GLY A 102 11.87 11.87 3.91
N ASN A 103 10.86 12.00 3.04
CA ASN A 103 10.36 13.24 2.47
C ASN A 103 8.85 13.13 2.23
N VAL A 104 8.15 14.27 2.18
CA VAL A 104 6.72 14.28 1.85
C VAL A 104 6.35 15.49 1.02
N ASP A 105 5.50 15.25 0.02
CA ASP A 105 4.80 16.24 -0.78
C ASP A 105 3.30 16.10 -0.54
N TYR A 106 2.64 17.23 -0.30
CA TYR A 106 1.20 17.33 -0.09
C TYR A 106 0.58 18.14 -1.23
N TYR A 107 -0.34 17.53 -1.97
CA TYR A 107 -1.07 18.14 -3.08
C TYR A 107 -2.49 18.53 -2.65
N ASP A 108 -3.12 19.43 -3.40
CA ASP A 108 -4.46 19.91 -3.08
C ASP A 108 -5.51 18.81 -3.29
N PRO A 109 -6.26 18.39 -2.26
CA PRO A 109 -7.36 17.44 -2.41
C PRO A 109 -8.48 17.93 -3.34
N ALA A 110 -8.57 19.23 -3.62
CA ALA A 110 -9.55 19.79 -4.56
C ALA A 110 -9.18 19.58 -6.04
N GLU A 111 -7.91 19.29 -6.34
CA GLU A 111 -7.47 18.94 -7.69
C GLU A 111 -7.74 17.46 -8.01
N ASP A 112 -7.70 17.07 -9.28
CA ASP A 112 -7.89 15.67 -9.71
C ASP A 112 -6.62 14.81 -9.59
N TYR A 113 -5.58 15.32 -8.92
CA TYR A 113 -4.29 14.63 -8.76
C TYR A 113 -4.25 13.74 -7.52
N ARG A 114 -3.96 12.45 -7.70
CA ARG A 114 -3.98 11.44 -6.64
C ARG A 114 -2.80 10.47 -6.73
N PRO A 115 -2.30 9.94 -5.61
CA PRO A 115 -2.65 10.31 -4.23
C PRO A 115 -2.12 11.71 -3.88
N TYR A 116 -2.81 12.42 -2.98
CA TYR A 116 -2.44 13.80 -2.58
C TYR A 116 -1.36 13.86 -1.51
N VAL A 117 -0.89 12.71 -1.03
CA VAL A 117 0.34 12.60 -0.22
C VAL A 117 1.29 11.70 -1.00
N GLN A 118 2.52 12.15 -1.21
CA GLN A 118 3.54 11.39 -1.90
C GLN A 118 4.88 11.55 -1.18
N GLY A 119 5.81 10.62 -1.39
CA GLY A 119 7.13 10.64 -0.78
C GLY A 119 7.48 9.30 -0.17
N VAL A 120 8.33 9.33 0.84
CA VAL A 120 8.78 8.16 1.60
C VAL A 120 8.86 8.58 3.06
N ILE A 121 8.36 7.76 3.99
CA ILE A 121 8.47 8.01 5.43
C ILE A 121 9.11 6.80 6.10
N GLU A 122 10.20 7.03 6.81
CA GLU A 122 11.00 5.98 7.44
C GLU A 122 10.78 5.96 8.95
N HIS A 123 10.73 4.75 9.52
CA HIS A 123 10.52 4.48 10.94
C HIS A 123 11.54 3.45 11.46
N GLU A 124 12.81 3.64 11.10
CA GLU A 124 13.90 2.72 11.39
C GLU A 124 14.08 2.48 12.90
N GLY A 125 14.37 1.22 13.27
CA GLY A 125 14.56 0.84 14.66
C GLY A 125 13.28 0.85 15.52
N SER A 126 12.11 0.97 14.90
CA SER A 126 10.81 0.82 15.53
C SER A 126 10.06 -0.38 14.94
N GLY A 127 9.08 -0.92 15.68
CA GLY A 127 8.32 -2.06 15.20
C GLY A 127 7.15 -2.50 16.08
N PHE A 128 6.44 -3.49 15.57
CA PHE A 128 5.28 -4.13 16.18
C PHE A 128 5.52 -5.64 16.27
N SER A 129 5.15 -6.26 17.38
CA SER A 129 5.29 -7.70 17.57
C SER A 129 3.97 -8.39 17.85
N LEU A 130 3.87 -9.65 17.41
CA LEU A 130 2.77 -10.56 17.69
C LEU A 130 3.34 -11.81 18.35
N THR A 131 2.88 -12.10 19.55
CA THR A 131 3.33 -13.27 20.33
C THR A 131 2.20 -14.26 20.54
N ALA A 132 2.42 -15.53 20.23
CA ALA A 132 1.54 -16.65 20.61
C ALA A 132 2.36 -17.81 21.16
N GLY A 133 2.21 -18.08 22.46
CA GLY A 133 3.00 -19.09 23.15
C GLY A 133 4.50 -18.79 23.06
N ASP A 134 5.26 -19.71 22.49
CA ASP A 134 6.71 -19.57 22.28
C ASP A 134 7.06 -18.87 20.94
N THR A 135 6.06 -18.62 20.09
CA THR A 135 6.27 -17.99 18.78
C THR A 135 6.16 -16.47 18.91
N VAL A 136 7.20 -15.77 18.47
CA VAL A 136 7.25 -14.31 18.38
C VAL A 136 7.51 -13.91 16.94
N VAL A 137 6.65 -13.08 16.37
CA VAL A 137 6.88 -12.42 15.08
C VAL A 137 7.08 -10.94 15.32
N GLU A 138 8.13 -10.37 14.76
CA GLU A 138 8.40 -8.93 14.82
C GLU A 138 8.37 -8.35 13.41
N LEU A 139 7.64 -7.24 13.28
CA LEU A 139 7.56 -6.41 12.09
C LEU A 139 8.31 -5.10 12.42
N THR A 140 9.40 -4.81 11.72
CA THR A 140 10.32 -3.72 12.09
C THR A 140 10.78 -2.92 10.89
N ASN A 141 11.42 -1.77 11.13
CA ASN A 141 12.05 -0.93 10.09
C ASN A 141 11.07 -0.55 8.99
N PHE A 142 10.00 0.15 9.38
CA PHE A 142 8.92 0.44 8.45
C PHE A 142 9.30 1.56 7.48
N THR A 143 9.02 1.31 6.20
CA THR A 143 9.09 2.29 5.11
C THR A 143 7.71 2.46 4.52
N ILE A 144 7.17 3.67 4.58
CA ILE A 144 5.85 4.02 4.05
C ILE A 144 6.03 4.73 2.71
N ASP A 145 5.38 4.22 1.66
CA ASP A 145 5.23 4.89 0.37
C ASP A 145 3.77 5.33 0.20
N PRO A 146 3.41 6.57 0.55
CA PRO A 146 2.06 7.08 0.32
C PRO A 146 1.72 7.25 -1.17
N GLY A 147 2.71 7.31 -2.06
CA GLY A 147 2.55 7.39 -3.51
C GLY A 147 1.99 6.11 -4.12
N THR A 148 2.43 4.95 -3.64
CA THR A 148 1.83 3.64 -3.99
C THR A 148 0.79 3.16 -2.98
N SER A 149 0.66 3.85 -1.84
CA SER A 149 -0.20 3.47 -0.71
C SER A 149 0.20 2.12 -0.10
N GLU A 150 1.49 1.92 0.09
CA GLU A 150 2.05 0.66 0.61
C GLU A 150 2.98 0.93 1.80
N LEU A 151 3.03 -0.01 2.74
CA LEU A 151 3.95 -0.01 3.87
C LEU A 151 4.80 -1.29 3.83
N PHE A 152 6.11 -1.11 3.85
CA PHE A 152 7.11 -2.16 3.81
C PHE A 152 7.82 -2.30 5.16
N GLY A 153 8.31 -3.49 5.47
CA GLY A 153 9.13 -3.70 6.64
C GLY A 153 9.84 -5.04 6.65
N ASP A 154 10.70 -5.21 7.64
CA ASP A 154 11.39 -6.45 7.92
C ASP A 154 10.54 -7.35 8.82
N VAL A 155 10.59 -8.65 8.57
CA VAL A 155 9.87 -9.67 9.32
C VAL A 155 10.88 -10.62 9.94
N THR A 156 10.85 -10.74 11.26
CA THR A 156 11.56 -11.80 11.98
C THR A 156 10.56 -12.75 12.63
N ALA A 157 10.91 -14.02 12.69
CA ALA A 157 10.18 -15.03 13.45
C ALA A 157 11.15 -15.72 14.39
N ASN A 158 10.88 -15.67 15.70
CA ASN A 158 11.73 -16.21 16.75
C ASN A 158 13.19 -15.72 16.68
N GLY A 159 13.39 -14.46 16.28
CA GLY A 159 14.71 -13.84 16.12
C GLY A 159 15.45 -14.19 14.83
N GLU A 160 14.87 -15.00 13.94
CA GLU A 160 15.42 -15.30 12.61
C GLU A 160 14.73 -14.46 11.54
N SER A 161 15.51 -13.93 10.60
CA SER A 161 14.96 -13.14 9.48
C SER A 161 14.10 -14.03 8.58
N ALA A 162 12.81 -13.73 8.49
CA ALA A 162 11.87 -14.39 7.59
C ALA A 162 11.77 -13.66 6.24
N ALA A 163 11.78 -12.31 6.26
CA ALA A 163 11.73 -11.47 5.09
C ALA A 163 12.29 -10.07 5.39
N THR A 164 12.78 -9.36 4.37
CA THR A 164 13.31 -7.99 4.52
C THR A 164 12.63 -7.05 3.54
N GLN A 165 12.17 -5.89 4.02
CA GLN A 165 11.46 -4.87 3.24
C GLN A 165 10.37 -5.46 2.31
N VAL A 166 9.53 -6.35 2.85
CA VAL A 166 8.36 -6.88 2.14
C VAL A 166 7.13 -6.04 2.42
N LYS A 167 6.16 -6.04 1.51
CA LYS A 167 4.90 -5.31 1.71
C LYS A 167 4.09 -5.93 2.85
N LEU A 168 3.92 -5.18 3.93
CA LEU A 168 3.20 -5.62 5.13
C LEU A 168 1.76 -5.13 5.16
N PHE A 169 1.54 -3.88 4.75
CA PHE A 169 0.23 -3.26 4.80
C PHE A 169 -0.08 -2.47 3.53
N ASP A 170 -1.35 -2.49 3.18
CA ASP A 170 -1.94 -1.58 2.21
C ASP A 170 -2.53 -0.38 2.96
N LEU A 171 -2.38 0.80 2.39
CA LEU A 171 -2.80 2.07 2.98
C LEU A 171 -3.97 2.62 2.18
N TYR A 172 -4.91 3.29 2.87
CA TYR A 172 -6.01 3.95 2.18
C TYR A 172 -6.23 5.36 2.73
N GLY A 173 -5.90 6.35 1.91
CA GLY A 173 -6.06 7.76 2.22
C GLY A 173 -7.46 8.33 1.95
N GLY A 174 -8.44 7.54 1.49
CA GLY A 174 -9.76 8.08 1.14
C GLY A 174 -10.56 8.65 2.32
N THR A 175 -10.11 8.41 3.55
CA THR A 175 -10.71 8.88 4.80
C THR A 175 -9.90 9.98 5.49
N LEU A 176 -8.87 10.53 4.84
CA LEU A 176 -8.07 11.60 5.44
C LEU A 176 -8.91 12.84 5.69
N LYS A 177 -8.71 13.40 6.88
CA LYS A 177 -9.21 14.71 7.26
C LYS A 177 -8.36 15.80 6.59
N PRO A 178 -8.87 17.04 6.47
CA PRO A 178 -8.06 18.17 6.04
C PRO A 178 -6.79 18.30 6.88
N LEU A 179 -5.68 18.69 6.25
CA LEU A 179 -4.41 18.95 6.92
C LEU A 179 -4.60 19.96 8.06
N GLN A 180 -4.12 19.61 9.25
CA GLN A 180 -4.15 20.46 10.43
C GLN A 180 -2.75 20.97 10.76
N MET A 181 -2.68 22.13 11.39
CA MET A 181 -1.43 22.73 11.87
C MET A 181 -1.54 22.97 13.38
N ASP A 182 -0.52 22.53 14.12
CA ASP A 182 -0.33 22.83 15.53
C ASP A 182 1.09 23.33 15.77
N GLY A 183 1.23 24.66 15.88
CA GLY A 183 2.54 25.32 15.93
C GLY A 183 3.36 25.02 14.67
N ASP A 184 4.45 24.28 14.85
CA ASP A 184 5.38 23.88 13.79
C ASP A 184 5.08 22.47 13.25
N ASN A 185 4.05 21.81 13.76
CA ASN A 185 3.66 20.47 13.36
C ASN A 185 2.52 20.49 12.35
N ALA A 186 2.69 19.75 11.27
CA ALA A 186 1.61 19.41 10.34
C ALA A 186 1.06 18.02 10.71
N ILE A 187 -0.26 17.93 10.86
CA ILE A 187 -0.96 16.74 11.34
C ILE A 187 -1.95 16.29 10.27
N LEU A 188 -1.82 15.03 9.86
CA LEU A 188 -2.71 14.39 8.89
C LEU A 188 -3.25 13.09 9.46
N THR A 189 -4.56 13.05 9.68
CA THR A 189 -5.26 11.90 10.29
C THR A 189 -6.24 11.29 9.30
N GLY A 190 -6.31 9.96 9.29
CA GLY A 190 -7.40 9.24 8.66
C GLY A 190 -6.97 8.23 7.61
N THR A 191 -5.69 7.88 7.50
CA THR A 191 -5.29 6.78 6.61
C THR A 191 -5.66 5.47 7.29
N THR A 192 -6.45 4.61 6.65
CA THR A 192 -6.67 3.27 7.19
C THR A 192 -5.53 2.35 6.78
N VAL A 193 -5.11 1.50 7.71
CA VAL A 193 -4.00 0.56 7.53
C VAL A 193 -4.59 -0.85 7.48
N HIS A 194 -4.31 -1.59 6.42
CA HIS A 194 -4.87 -2.92 6.17
C HIS A 194 -3.77 -3.95 5.97
N ILE A 195 -3.93 -5.16 6.50
CA ILE A 195 -2.97 -6.25 6.28
C ILE A 195 -2.92 -6.60 4.79
N SER A 196 -1.71 -6.69 4.23
CA SER A 196 -1.52 -7.15 2.85
C SER A 196 -1.76 -8.65 2.71
N ALA A 197 -2.13 -9.11 1.52
CA ALA A 197 -2.31 -10.55 1.25
C ALA A 197 -1.06 -11.38 1.59
N ASP A 198 0.14 -10.88 1.29
CA ASP A 198 1.41 -11.56 1.56
C ASP A 198 1.69 -11.65 3.06
N ALA A 199 1.43 -10.57 3.81
CA ALA A 199 1.58 -10.56 5.26
C ALA A 199 0.55 -11.48 5.94
N ALA A 200 -0.71 -11.45 5.50
CA ALA A 200 -1.74 -12.36 5.99
C ALA A 200 -1.33 -13.82 5.79
N ALA A 201 -0.86 -14.18 4.59
CA ALA A 201 -0.40 -15.54 4.28
C ALA A 201 0.79 -15.96 5.15
N LEU A 202 1.77 -15.08 5.35
CA LEU A 202 2.93 -15.34 6.21
C LEU A 202 2.50 -15.56 7.66
N LEU A 203 1.70 -14.66 8.23
CA LEU A 203 1.24 -14.75 9.62
C LEU A 203 0.38 -15.99 9.86
N ASN A 204 -0.54 -16.29 8.95
CA ASN A 204 -1.36 -17.50 8.98
C ASN A 204 -0.48 -18.78 8.98
N THR A 205 0.56 -18.80 8.15
CA THR A 205 1.51 -19.91 8.12
C THR A 205 2.31 -20.01 9.43
N THR A 206 2.83 -18.89 9.95
CA THR A 206 3.66 -18.86 11.15
C THR A 206 2.88 -19.24 12.42
N PHE A 207 1.62 -18.80 12.53
CA PHE A 207 0.76 -19.09 13.69
C PHE A 207 -0.16 -20.30 13.48
N ASN A 208 -0.04 -20.99 12.33
CA ASN A 208 -0.87 -22.13 11.95
C ASN A 208 -2.38 -21.83 12.12
N THR A 209 -2.82 -20.73 11.50
CA THR A 209 -4.19 -20.23 11.50
C THR A 209 -4.62 -19.81 10.08
N ASP A 210 -5.90 -19.58 9.87
CA ASP A 210 -6.51 -19.06 8.64
C ASP A 210 -7.39 -17.82 8.91
N ALA A 211 -7.33 -17.31 10.14
CA ALA A 211 -8.21 -16.24 10.61
C ALA A 211 -7.69 -14.83 10.30
N ILE A 212 -6.42 -14.67 9.97
CA ILE A 212 -5.88 -13.37 9.56
C ILE A 212 -6.24 -13.17 8.09
N ALA A 213 -7.31 -12.41 7.86
CA ALA A 213 -7.78 -12.13 6.51
C ALA A 213 -6.90 -11.10 5.80
N ASP A 214 -6.81 -11.23 4.48
CA ASP A 214 -6.39 -10.13 3.60
C ASP A 214 -7.30 -8.91 3.82
N GLN A 215 -6.72 -7.72 3.73
CA GLN A 215 -7.37 -6.44 3.94
C GLN A 215 -7.99 -6.24 5.34
N LEU A 216 -7.62 -7.08 6.33
CA LEU A 216 -8.05 -6.87 7.71
C LEU A 216 -7.58 -5.48 8.16
N LEU A 217 -8.55 -4.65 8.56
CA LEU A 217 -8.28 -3.31 9.08
C LEU A 217 -7.50 -3.45 10.39
N VAL A 218 -6.31 -2.87 10.43
CA VAL A 218 -5.45 -2.83 11.62
C VAL A 218 -5.79 -1.62 12.48
N GLY A 219 -6.04 -0.48 11.84
CA GLY A 219 -6.26 0.77 12.54
C GLY A 219 -6.29 1.99 11.64
N ILE A 220 -6.32 3.16 12.29
CA ILE A 220 -6.34 4.47 11.64
C ILE A 220 -5.06 5.21 12.00
N ALA A 221 -4.29 5.59 10.99
CA ALA A 221 -3.05 6.33 11.15
C ALA A 221 -3.27 7.84 11.24
N THR A 222 -2.46 8.46 12.09
CA THR A 222 -2.22 9.90 12.20
C THR A 222 -0.73 10.14 12.06
N ILE A 223 -0.33 10.94 11.09
CA ILE A 223 1.06 11.31 10.86
C ILE A 223 1.25 12.73 11.38
N THR A 224 2.28 12.94 12.20
CA THR A 224 2.68 14.25 12.70
C THR A 224 4.12 14.54 12.29
N VAL A 225 4.31 15.54 11.43
CA VAL A 225 5.63 15.95 10.94
C VAL A 225 5.98 17.35 11.38
N ASN A 226 7.26 17.57 11.70
CA ASN A 226 7.79 18.91 11.90
C ASN A 226 7.99 19.58 10.53
N THR A 227 7.59 20.84 10.42
CA THR A 227 7.69 21.65 9.21
C THR A 227 8.88 22.61 9.20
N LYS A 228 9.73 22.60 10.23
CA LYS A 228 10.88 23.49 10.40
C LYS A 228 12.23 22.77 10.47
#